data_AF-A0A1P8ULJ0-F1
#
_entry.id   AF-A0A1P8ULJ0-F1
#
_cell.length_a   1.000
_cell.length_b   1.000
_cell.length_c   1.000
_cell.angle_alpha   90.00
_cell.angle_beta   90.00
_cell.angle_gamma   90.00
#
_symmetry.space_group_name_H-M   'P 1'
#
loop_
_entity.id
_entity.type
_entity.pdbx_description
1 polymer ?
#
loop_
_entity_poly.entity_id
_entity_poly.type
_entity_poly.pdbx_seq_one_letter_code
_entity_poly.pdbx_strand_id
1 'polypeptide(L)'
;MAADRSTRNDAACAVTIEGIAHNGKPCRIVDNTGTVARAELESLLAELIEQRRFGLSGRSLAGGSSIRIGEPEFTHIQLGDDLYRFILLPYEARIEAF
;
A
#
# COMPACT_ATOMS: atom_id res chain seq x y z
N MET A 1 5.64 -35.59 28.46
CA MET A 1 6.24 -34.28 28.74
C MET A 1 5.95 -33.40 27.53
N ALA A 2 4.85 -32.66 27.61
CA ALA A 2 4.32 -31.85 26.52
C ALA A 2 5.07 -30.52 26.48
N ALA A 3 5.55 -30.14 25.30
CA ALA A 3 5.80 -28.76 24.93
C ALA A 3 5.28 -28.60 23.50
N ASP A 4 3.97 -28.39 23.46
CA ASP A 4 3.20 -27.82 22.38
C ASP A 4 3.99 -26.63 21.78
N ARG A 5 4.67 -26.86 20.65
CA ARG A 5 5.12 -25.77 19.79
C ARG A 5 3.88 -25.28 19.06
N SER A 6 3.06 -24.53 19.78
CA SER A 6 2.05 -23.64 19.22
C SER A 6 2.74 -22.74 18.20
N THR A 7 2.72 -23.16 16.94
CA THR A 7 2.89 -22.29 15.78
C THR A 7 1.71 -21.33 15.80
N ARG A 8 1.77 -20.30 16.65
CA ARG A 8 0.89 -19.16 16.54
C ARG A 8 1.40 -18.37 15.35
N ASN A 9 1.04 -18.86 14.16
CA ASN A 9 1.01 -18.09 12.94
C ASN A 9 -0.06 -17.01 13.17
N ASP A 10 0.31 -15.99 13.95
CA ASP A 10 -0.40 -14.73 13.97
C ASP A 10 -0.19 -14.16 12.57
N ALA A 11 -1.08 -14.55 11.66
CA ALA A 11 -1.19 -13.89 10.38
C ALA A 11 -1.53 -12.45 10.74
N ALA A 12 -0.51 -11.59 10.72
CA ALA A 12 -0.63 -10.17 11.02
C ALA A 12 -1.92 -9.68 10.36
N CYS A 13 -2.87 -9.22 11.19
CA CYS A 13 -4.21 -8.96 10.72
C CYS A 13 -4.14 -7.80 9.73
N ALA A 14 -4.16 -8.11 8.43
CA ALA A 14 -3.96 -7.12 7.39
C ALA A 14 -5.01 -6.00 7.54
N VAL A 15 -4.54 -4.75 7.61
CA VAL A 15 -5.40 -3.60 7.81
C VAL A 15 -5.75 -3.02 6.44
N THR A 16 -7.04 -2.89 6.13
CA THR A 16 -7.51 -2.31 4.87
C THR A 16 -8.32 -1.05 5.14
N ILE A 17 -8.01 0.02 4.40
CA ILE A 17 -8.76 1.28 4.39
C ILE A 17 -9.28 1.52 2.99
N GLU A 18 -10.58 1.80 2.88
CA GLU A 18 -11.28 2.04 1.62
C GLU A 18 -11.54 3.53 1.42
N GLY A 19 -11.56 3.96 0.17
CA GLY A 19 -11.84 5.34 -0.24
C GLY A 19 -12.39 5.40 -1.65
N ILE A 20 -12.64 6.62 -2.13
CA ILE A 20 -13.12 6.88 -3.48
C ILE A 20 -12.08 7.75 -4.20
N ALA A 21 -11.55 7.26 -5.30
CA ALA A 21 -10.60 7.99 -6.13
C ALA A 21 -11.27 9.21 -6.79
N HIS A 22 -10.45 10.14 -7.27
CA HIS A 22 -10.90 11.38 -7.93
C HIS A 22 -11.85 11.17 -9.12
N ASN A 23 -11.86 9.99 -9.71
CA ASN A 23 -12.73 9.61 -10.84
C ASN A 23 -13.99 8.84 -10.40
N GLY A 24 -14.30 8.83 -9.11
CA GLY A 24 -15.49 8.19 -8.53
C GLY A 24 -15.37 6.67 -8.35
N LYS A 25 -14.23 6.06 -8.68
CA LYS A 25 -14.03 4.61 -8.52
C LYS A 25 -13.54 4.27 -7.11
N PRO A 26 -13.95 3.12 -6.55
CA PRO A 26 -13.45 2.68 -5.26
C PRO A 26 -11.95 2.41 -5.35
N CYS A 27 -11.21 2.86 -4.32
CA CYS A 27 -9.81 2.54 -4.12
C CYS A 27 -9.56 2.10 -2.69
N ARG A 28 -8.42 1.46 -2.44
CA ARG A 28 -8.05 1.02 -1.08
C ARG A 28 -6.54 1.04 -0.86
N ILE A 29 -6.14 1.09 0.41
CA ILE A 29 -4.80 0.78 0.86
C ILE A 29 -4.85 -0.43 1.79
N VAL A 30 -3.91 -1.36 1.61
CA VAL A 30 -3.79 -2.60 2.39
C VAL A 30 -2.42 -2.63 3.04
N ASP A 31 -2.38 -2.65 4.37
CA ASP A 31 -1.18 -2.95 5.14
C ASP A 31 -1.14 -4.44 5.49
N ASN A 32 -0.26 -5.18 4.83
CA ASN A 32 -0.04 -6.60 5.11
C ASN A 32 0.94 -6.83 6.27
N THR A 33 1.56 -5.76 6.79
CA THR A 33 2.44 -5.87 7.97
C THR A 33 1.64 -5.83 9.27
N GLY A 34 0.48 -5.17 9.29
CA GLY A 34 -0.30 -4.92 10.49
C GLY A 34 0.40 -3.98 11.48
N THR A 35 1.47 -3.32 11.07
CA THR A 35 2.29 -2.45 11.93
C THR A 35 2.01 -0.98 11.72
N VAL A 36 1.43 -0.60 10.59
CA VAL A 36 1.16 0.81 10.27
C VAL A 36 -0.11 1.26 10.98
N ALA A 37 -0.03 2.38 11.68
CA ALA A 37 -1.18 2.96 12.36
C ALA A 37 -2.28 3.33 11.35
N ARG A 38 -3.54 3.06 11.70
CA ARG A 38 -4.70 3.34 10.84
C ARG A 38 -4.74 4.80 10.36
N ALA A 39 -4.43 5.76 11.23
CA ALA A 39 -4.43 7.19 10.88
C ALA A 39 -3.39 7.54 9.80
N GLU A 40 -2.24 6.86 9.80
CA GLU A 40 -1.20 7.01 8.78
C GLU A 40 -1.69 6.42 7.45
N LEU A 41 -2.36 5.27 7.48
CA LEU A 41 -2.97 4.67 6.29
C LEU A 41 -4.07 5.55 5.70
N GLU A 42 -4.92 6.15 6.55
CA GLU A 42 -5.97 7.09 6.14
C GLU A 42 -5.38 8.36 5.51
N SER A 43 -4.33 8.92 6.12
CA SER A 43 -3.61 10.08 5.59
C SER A 43 -2.94 9.76 4.25
N LEU A 44 -2.24 8.64 4.15
CA LEU A 44 -1.60 8.18 2.92
C LEU A 44 -2.63 7.93 1.80
N LEU A 45 -3.76 7.31 2.12
CA LEU A 45 -4.83 7.11 1.15
C LEU A 45 -5.38 8.44 0.62
N ALA A 46 -5.60 9.41 1.51
CA ALA A 46 -6.07 10.74 1.14
C ALA A 46 -5.06 11.46 0.22
N GLU A 47 -3.77 11.42 0.53
CA GLU A 47 -2.71 11.99 -0.31
C GLU A 47 -2.66 11.34 -1.70
N LEU A 48 -2.76 10.02 -1.79
CA LEU A 48 -2.79 9.30 -3.07
C LEU A 48 -4.00 9.69 -3.93
N ILE A 49 -5.17 9.90 -3.30
CA ILE A 49 -6.38 10.37 -3.97
C ILE A 49 -6.20 11.82 -4.46
N GLU A 50 -5.69 12.71 -3.59
CA GLU A 50 -5.46 14.12 -3.90
C GLU A 50 -4.48 14.29 -5.06
N GLN A 51 -3.38 13.54 -5.03
CA GLN A 51 -2.35 13.52 -6.08
C GLN A 51 -2.79 12.79 -7.36
N ARG A 52 -4.02 12.25 -7.39
CA ARG A 52 -4.60 11.49 -8.52
C ARG A 52 -3.73 10.30 -8.94
N ARG A 53 -3.11 9.64 -7.95
CA ARG A 53 -2.24 8.47 -8.14
C ARG A 53 -3.04 7.21 -8.47
N PHE A 54 -4.26 7.09 -7.97
CA PHE A 54 -5.19 6.02 -8.39
C PHE A 54 -5.78 6.31 -9.77
N GLY A 55 -5.69 5.32 -10.66
CA GLY A 55 -6.20 5.34 -12.01
C GLY A 55 -5.26 4.64 -12.99
N LEU A 56 -5.63 4.61 -14.26
CA LEU A 56 -4.72 4.27 -15.38
C LEU A 56 -3.80 5.47 -15.68
N SER A 57 -3.31 6.14 -14.64
CA SER A 57 -2.40 7.27 -14.79
C SER A 57 -1.03 6.70 -15.14
N GLY A 58 -0.71 6.60 -16.43
CA GLY A 58 0.64 6.35 -16.92
C GLY A 58 1.58 7.53 -16.61
N ARG A 59 1.74 7.86 -15.32
CA ARG A 59 2.62 8.92 -14.84
C ARG A 59 3.84 8.27 -14.22
N SER A 60 4.81 8.00 -15.09
CA SER A 60 6.19 7.73 -14.72
C SER A 60 6.69 8.78 -13.73
N LEU A 61 6.84 8.39 -12.46
CA LEU A 61 7.64 9.17 -11.53
C LEU A 61 9.12 8.93 -11.87
N ALA A 62 9.75 9.98 -12.37
CA ALA A 62 11.20 10.21 -12.43
C ALA A 62 12.10 9.17 -13.17
N GLY A 63 12.50 9.53 -14.39
CA GLY A 63 13.92 9.45 -14.76
C GLY A 63 14.48 8.17 -15.39
N GLY A 64 13.66 7.29 -15.98
CA GLY A 64 14.17 6.13 -16.74
C GLY A 64 13.22 5.70 -17.83
N SER A 65 13.71 5.60 -19.07
CA SER A 65 12.99 5.34 -20.30
C SER A 65 12.15 4.06 -20.29
N SER A 66 10.88 4.11 -19.86
CA SER A 66 9.75 3.31 -20.37
C SER A 66 8.49 3.57 -19.53
N ILE A 67 7.47 4.19 -20.12
CA ILE A 67 6.15 4.32 -19.49
C ILE A 67 5.44 2.97 -19.66
N ARG A 68 5.47 2.14 -18.63
CA ARG A 68 4.70 0.89 -18.61
C ARG A 68 3.29 1.17 -18.12
N ILE A 69 2.35 1.33 -19.06
CA ILE A 69 0.95 1.65 -18.74
C ILE A 69 0.27 0.40 -18.18
N GLY A 70 -0.17 0.47 -16.92
CA GLY A 70 -0.96 -0.57 -16.27
C GLY A 70 -0.17 -1.60 -15.47
N GLU A 71 1.16 -1.45 -15.34
CA GLU A 71 1.97 -2.25 -14.42
C GLU A 71 2.01 -1.60 -13.02
N PRO A 72 2.09 -2.41 -11.94
CA PRO A 72 2.21 -1.87 -10.59
C PRO A 72 3.49 -1.03 -10.43
N GLU A 73 3.35 0.15 -9.82
CA GLU A 73 4.50 0.97 -9.45
C GLU A 73 5.05 0.49 -8.11
N PHE A 74 6.33 0.14 -8.08
CA PHE A 74 7.04 -0.26 -6.86
C PHE A 74 7.91 0.90 -6.39
N THR A 75 7.73 1.32 -5.15
CA THR A 75 8.60 2.29 -4.49
C THR A 75 8.80 1.90 -3.03
N HIS A 76 9.80 2.48 -2.38
CA HIS A 76 9.98 2.36 -0.94
C HIS A 76 9.39 3.60 -0.27
N ILE A 77 8.73 3.40 0.86
CA ILE A 77 8.23 4.49 1.70
C ILE A 77 8.74 4.28 3.13
N GLN A 78 8.97 5.39 3.82
CA GLN A 78 9.24 5.38 5.25
C GLN A 78 7.99 5.88 5.96
N LEU A 79 7.50 5.09 6.92
CA LEU A 79 6.36 5.44 7.77
C LEU A 79 6.84 5.33 9.22
N GLY A 80 6.87 6.46 9.92
CA GLY A 80 7.58 6.54 11.20
C GLY A 80 9.07 6.21 11.05
N ASP A 81 9.54 5.23 11.83
CA ASP A 81 10.94 4.79 11.84
C ASP A 81 11.22 3.60 10.90
N ASP A 82 10.17 3.00 10.32
CA ASP A 82 10.26 1.77 9.54
C ASP A 82 10.17 2.03 8.04
N LEU A 83 10.95 1.25 7.28
CA LEU A 83 10.95 1.26 5.82
C LEU A 83 10.05 0.13 5.31
N TYR A 84 9.18 0.44 4.35
CA TYR A 84 8.27 -0.53 3.75
C TYR A 84 8.39 -0.57 2.23
N ARG A 85 8.05 -1.72 1.66
CA ARG A 85 7.78 -1.84 0.22
C ARG A 85 6.38 -1.34 -0.05
N PHE A 86 6.27 -0.40 -0.97
CA PHE A 86 4.99 0.15 -1.41
C PHE A 86 4.71 -0.27 -2.85
N ILE A 87 3.54 -0.85 -3.06
CA ILE A 87 3.08 -1.33 -4.36
C ILE A 87 1.80 -0.57 -4.70
N LEU A 88 1.84 0.22 -5.76
CA LEU A 88 0.69 0.96 -6.25
C LEU A 88 0.13 0.31 -7.51
N LEU A 89 -1.05 -0.28 -7.37
CA LEU A 89 -1.91 -0.77 -8.44
C LEU A 89 -2.94 0.31 -8.80
N PRO A 90 -3.68 0.19 -9.93
CA PRO A 90 -4.58 1.24 -10.41
C PRO A 90 -5.60 1.75 -9.39
N TYR A 91 -6.11 0.90 -8.48
CA TYR A 91 -7.05 1.31 -7.42
C TYR A 91 -6.73 0.66 -6.08
N GLU A 92 -5.49 0.19 -5.91
CA GLU A 92 -5.07 -0.49 -4.69
C GLU A 92 -3.62 -0.13 -4.39
N ALA A 93 -3.36 0.32 -3.18
CA ALA A 93 -2.02 0.47 -2.65
C ALA A 93 -1.75 -0.64 -1.64
N ARG A 94 -0.54 -1.21 -1.62
CA ARG A 94 -0.12 -2.21 -0.64
C ARG A 94 1.16 -1.79 0.06
N ILE A 95 1.21 -2.09 1.35
CA ILE A 95 2.39 -1.96 2.19
C ILE A 95 2.81 -3.37 2.61
N GLU A 96 4.05 -3.72 2.24
CA GLU A 96 4.67 -4.98 2.62
C GLU A 96 5.94 -4.70 3.43
N ALA A 97 6.29 -5.62 4.31
CA ALA A 97 7.61 -5.65 4.92
C ALA A 97 8.68 -5.95 3.85
N PHE A 98 9.94 -5.58 4.15
CA PHE A 98 11.09 -6.06 3.38
C PHE A 98 11.36 -7.54 3.63
#